data_AF-A0A5E7Z9I2-F1
#
_entry.id   AF-A0A5E7Z9I2-F1
#
_cell.length_a   1.000
_cell.length_b   1.000
_cell.length_c   1.000
_cell.angle_alpha   90.00
_cell.angle_beta   90.00
_cell.angle_gamma   90.00
#
_symmetry.space_group_name_H-M   'P 1'
#
loop_
_entity.id
_entity.type
_entity.pdbx_description
1 polymer ?
#
loop_
_entity_poly.entity_id
_entity_poly.type
_entity_poly.pdbx_seq_one_letter_code
_entity_poly.pdbx_strand_id
1 'polypeptide(L)'
;MRRALLLALILGGCGTEPSNAVADSPGARLEAAAQTAGIVSDPNAPLQGSWARDTDRVCVVGTGKTSRVGVSVDYGEDQTCAASGTVSRSGDVLKLAFGACTFDARFDGDRIVFPADVPAACESLCTGRASLAAVTVDRLSESRSEAATLRSSGGKLLCGN
;
A
#
# COMPACT_ATOMS: atom_id res chain seq x y z
N MET A 1 -56.66 6.58 44.38
CA MET A 1 -56.03 7.82 43.87
C MET A 1 -54.84 7.40 43.00
N ARG A 2 -55.16 7.10 41.73
CA ARG A 2 -54.26 6.73 40.65
C ARG A 2 -53.88 8.01 39.91
N ARG A 3 -52.66 8.06 39.34
CA ARG A 3 -52.06 9.14 38.52
C ARG A 3 -50.92 9.90 39.20
N ALA A 4 -50.11 9.20 39.99
CA ALA A 4 -48.66 9.28 39.77
C ALA A 4 -48.34 8.41 38.54
N LEU A 5 -47.27 8.72 37.80
CA LEU A 5 -46.94 8.29 36.43
C LEU A 5 -47.70 9.03 35.33
N LEU A 6 -47.10 10.13 34.83
CA LEU A 6 -47.13 10.50 33.41
C LEU A 6 -46.09 11.60 33.07
N LEU A 7 -45.02 11.73 33.87
CA LEU A 7 -44.04 12.83 33.75
C LEU A 7 -42.63 12.40 33.29
N ALA A 8 -42.46 11.22 32.68
CA ALA A 8 -41.13 10.62 32.46
C ALA A 8 -40.85 10.07 31.06
N LEU A 9 -41.41 10.65 29.98
CA LEU A 9 -41.23 10.11 28.61
C LEU A 9 -40.95 11.16 27.53
N ILE A 10 -40.25 12.25 27.85
CA ILE A 10 -39.82 13.26 26.86
C ILE A 10 -38.30 13.24 26.56
N LEU A 11 -37.66 12.08 26.68
CA LEU A 11 -36.28 11.86 26.21
C LEU A 11 -36.25 11.19 24.82
N GLY A 12 -37.08 11.72 23.91
CA GLY A 12 -37.14 11.27 22.52
C GLY A 12 -36.15 12.02 21.64
N GLY A 13 -35.02 11.38 21.33
CA GLY A 13 -34.33 11.51 20.05
C GLY A 13 -33.44 12.72 19.82
N CYS A 14 -32.18 12.67 20.27
CA CYS A 14 -31.10 13.29 19.51
C CYS A 14 -30.96 12.48 18.22
N GLY A 15 -31.58 12.97 17.14
CA GLY A 15 -31.36 12.44 15.80
C GLY A 15 -29.91 12.69 15.41
N THR A 16 -29.11 11.62 15.36
CA THR A 16 -27.91 11.61 14.54
C THR A 16 -28.39 11.70 13.10
N GLU A 17 -28.29 12.89 12.49
CA GLU A 17 -28.45 12.99 11.04
C GLU A 17 -27.42 12.06 10.39
N PRO A 18 -27.83 11.20 9.44
CA PRO A 18 -26.86 10.51 8.61
C PRO A 18 -26.13 11.60 7.84
N SER A 19 -24.90 11.88 8.25
CA SER A 19 -23.97 12.71 7.49
C SER A 19 -23.70 11.99 6.18
N ASN A 20 -24.58 12.21 5.20
CA ASN A 20 -24.27 11.99 3.80
C ASN A 20 -22.99 12.79 3.57
N ALA A 21 -21.86 12.11 3.40
CA ALA A 21 -20.62 12.75 3.01
C ALA A 21 -20.91 13.62 1.80
N VAL A 22 -20.94 14.94 2.01
CA VAL A 22 -21.34 15.89 0.99
C VAL A 22 -20.19 15.95 -0.01
N ALA A 23 -20.37 15.23 -1.12
CA ALA A 23 -19.44 15.20 -2.25
C ALA A 23 -19.15 16.60 -2.84
N ASP A 24 -19.86 17.66 -2.40
CA ASP A 24 -19.65 19.05 -2.78
C ASP A 24 -19.65 20.01 -1.55
N SER A 25 -18.99 19.60 -0.46
CA SER A 25 -18.69 20.53 0.64
C SER A 25 -17.50 21.44 0.28
N PRO A 26 -17.36 22.62 0.92
CA PRO A 26 -16.14 23.43 0.80
C PRO A 26 -14.87 22.62 1.09
N GLY A 27 -14.91 21.68 2.05
CA GLY A 27 -13.79 20.77 2.35
C GLY A 27 -13.47 19.82 1.19
N ALA A 28 -14.49 19.19 0.59
CA ALA A 28 -14.29 18.31 -0.57
C ALA A 28 -13.70 19.06 -1.78
N ARG A 29 -14.09 20.32 -2.00
CA ARG A 29 -13.53 21.16 -3.06
C ARG A 29 -12.08 21.58 -2.80
N LEU A 30 -11.73 21.88 -1.54
CA LEU A 30 -10.35 22.16 -1.15
C LEU A 30 -9.45 20.94 -1.36
N GLU A 31 -9.92 19.76 -0.95
CA GLU A 31 -9.24 18.48 -1.14
C GLU A 31 -9.02 18.18 -2.63
N ALA A 32 -10.06 18.30 -3.46
CA ALA A 32 -9.94 18.11 -4.90
C ALA A 32 -8.98 19.14 -5.57
N ALA A 33 -8.99 20.39 -5.12
CA ALA A 33 -8.05 21.41 -5.60
C ALA A 33 -6.60 21.10 -5.16
N ALA A 34 -6.40 20.61 -3.95
CA ALA A 34 -5.09 20.20 -3.45
C ALA A 34 -4.56 18.98 -4.21
N GLN A 35 -5.42 17.99 -4.53
CA GLN A 35 -5.07 16.88 -5.41
C GLN A 35 -4.69 17.36 -6.81
N THR A 36 -5.48 18.26 -7.39
CA THR A 36 -5.18 18.86 -8.71
C THR A 36 -3.85 19.62 -8.71
N ALA A 37 -3.51 20.28 -7.60
CA ALA A 37 -2.25 20.98 -7.41
C ALA A 37 -1.07 20.04 -7.07
N GLY A 38 -1.31 18.73 -6.90
CA GLY A 38 -0.30 17.75 -6.50
C GLY A 38 0.18 17.90 -5.05
N ILE A 39 -0.61 18.57 -4.20
CA ILE A 39 -0.30 18.78 -2.78
C ILE A 39 -0.76 17.57 -1.95
N VAL A 40 -1.86 16.93 -2.34
CA VAL A 40 -2.38 15.70 -1.72
C VAL A 40 -2.40 14.58 -2.74
N SER A 41 -1.97 13.38 -2.33
CA SER A 41 -1.96 12.19 -3.19
C SER A 41 -3.39 11.75 -3.55
N ASP A 42 -3.64 11.49 -4.84
CA ASP A 42 -4.92 10.91 -5.27
C ASP A 42 -5.03 9.46 -4.77
N PRO A 43 -6.01 9.12 -3.93
CA PRO A 43 -6.18 7.77 -3.42
C PRO A 43 -6.43 6.73 -4.52
N ASN A 44 -6.94 7.16 -5.69
CA ASN A 44 -7.21 6.32 -6.85
C ASN A 44 -6.08 6.27 -7.87
N ALA A 45 -4.97 6.98 -7.63
CA ALA A 45 -3.82 6.98 -8.51
C ALA A 45 -3.33 5.53 -8.75
N PRO A 46 -2.89 5.21 -9.99
CA PRO A 46 -2.30 3.91 -10.28
C PRO A 46 -1.13 3.61 -9.35
N LEU A 47 -1.07 2.38 -8.81
CA LEU A 47 0.10 1.92 -8.06
C LEU A 47 1.25 1.69 -9.05
N GLN A 48 2.10 2.69 -9.21
CA GLN A 48 3.26 2.67 -10.09
C GLN A 48 4.39 3.49 -9.47
N GLY A 49 5.63 3.06 -9.70
CA GLY A 49 6.81 3.78 -9.24
C GLY A 49 7.89 2.89 -8.62
N SER A 50 8.83 3.56 -7.97
CA SER A 50 9.91 2.96 -7.18
C SER A 50 9.76 3.38 -5.72
N TRP A 51 10.09 2.45 -4.83
CA TRP A 51 10.16 2.65 -3.39
C TRP A 51 11.51 2.15 -2.88
N ALA A 52 12.03 2.81 -1.87
CA ALA A 52 13.31 2.48 -1.27
C ALA A 52 13.35 2.78 0.21
N ARG A 53 14.16 2.00 0.94
CA ARG A 53 14.69 2.35 2.25
C ARG A 53 16.04 1.67 2.41
N ASP A 54 17.09 2.42 2.73
CA ASP A 54 18.46 1.92 2.83
C ASP A 54 18.89 1.15 1.57
N THR A 55 18.97 -0.18 1.61
CA THR A 55 19.27 -1.09 0.48
C THR A 55 18.04 -1.81 -0.07
N ASP A 56 16.90 -1.74 0.62
CA ASP A 56 15.65 -2.36 0.23
C ASP A 56 14.97 -1.56 -0.87
N ARG A 57 14.48 -2.27 -1.88
CA ARG A 57 13.92 -1.69 -3.09
C ARG A 57 12.67 -2.43 -3.51
N VAL A 58 11.63 -1.69 -3.87
CA VAL A 58 10.42 -2.22 -4.51
C VAL A 58 10.13 -1.41 -5.76
N CYS A 59 9.71 -2.07 -6.84
CA CYS A 59 9.20 -1.41 -8.03
C CYS A 59 7.81 -1.95 -8.36
N VAL A 60 6.95 -1.09 -8.93
CA VAL A 60 5.67 -1.50 -9.51
C VAL A 60 5.52 -0.86 -10.89
N VAL A 61 5.24 -1.69 -11.91
CA VAL A 61 5.05 -1.26 -13.30
C VAL A 61 3.74 -1.82 -13.83
N GLY A 62 2.92 -0.95 -14.40
CA GLY A 62 1.57 -1.25 -14.85
C GLY A 62 0.54 -0.29 -14.27
N THR A 63 -0.62 -0.19 -14.91
CA THR A 63 -1.75 0.66 -14.48
C THR A 63 -3.07 -0.13 -14.43
N GLY A 64 -3.01 -1.44 -14.60
CA GLY A 64 -4.17 -2.32 -14.55
C GLY A 64 -4.53 -2.77 -13.13
N LYS A 65 -5.56 -3.61 -13.01
CA LYS A 65 -5.95 -4.23 -11.74
C LYS A 65 -4.83 -5.09 -11.12
N THR A 66 -3.99 -5.66 -11.98
CA THR A 66 -2.80 -6.41 -11.62
C THR A 66 -1.62 -5.78 -12.35
N SER A 67 -0.58 -5.42 -11.60
CA SER A 67 0.67 -4.84 -12.09
C SER A 67 1.84 -5.80 -11.84
N ARG A 68 2.95 -5.60 -12.55
CA ARG A 68 4.22 -6.27 -12.24
C ARG A 68 4.81 -5.60 -11.01
N VAL A 69 5.31 -6.40 -10.08
CA VAL A 69 6.05 -5.94 -8.90
C VAL A 69 7.41 -6.63 -8.85
N GLY A 70 8.38 -5.93 -8.29
CA GLY A 70 9.71 -6.45 -8.01
C GLY A 70 10.15 -6.03 -6.62
N VAL A 71 10.86 -6.91 -5.92
CA VAL A 71 11.46 -6.61 -4.61
C VAL A 71 12.92 -7.05 -4.58
N SER A 72 13.78 -6.23 -3.99
CA SER A 72 15.15 -6.55 -3.62
C SER A 72 15.38 -6.14 -2.17
N VAL A 73 15.87 -7.05 -1.35
CA VAL A 73 16.37 -6.79 0.01
C VAL A 73 17.83 -7.21 0.04
N ASP A 74 18.69 -6.42 0.66
CA ASP A 74 20.12 -6.70 0.71
C ASP A 74 20.68 -6.32 2.09
N TYR A 75 21.04 -7.33 2.87
CA TYR A 75 21.65 -7.16 4.19
C TYR A 75 23.18 -7.20 4.16
N GLY A 76 23.79 -7.27 2.96
CA GLY A 76 25.22 -7.49 2.75
C GLY A 76 25.61 -8.97 2.83
N GLU A 77 26.88 -9.27 2.56
CA GLU A 77 27.47 -10.63 2.72
C GLU A 77 26.66 -11.75 2.02
N ASP A 78 26.20 -11.48 0.80
CA ASP A 78 25.35 -12.37 0.00
C ASP A 78 24.03 -12.78 0.69
N GLN A 79 23.59 -12.03 1.72
CA GLN A 79 22.30 -12.19 2.38
C GLN A 79 21.27 -11.29 1.68
N THR A 80 20.54 -11.84 0.71
CA THR A 80 19.66 -11.04 -0.16
C THR A 80 18.32 -11.74 -0.37
N CYS A 81 17.27 -10.97 -0.64
CA CYS A 81 16.06 -11.50 -1.25
C CYS A 81 15.83 -10.80 -2.58
N ALA A 82 15.45 -11.54 -3.62
CA ALA A 82 15.13 -10.94 -4.91
C ALA A 82 14.01 -11.69 -5.60
N ALA A 83 12.93 -10.98 -5.97
CA ALA A 83 11.81 -11.60 -6.66
C ALA A 83 11.09 -10.62 -7.59
N SER A 84 10.50 -11.20 -8.64
CA SER A 84 9.56 -10.54 -9.54
C SER A 84 8.23 -11.27 -9.47
N GLY A 85 7.13 -10.55 -9.55
CA GLY A 85 5.80 -11.10 -9.35
C GLY A 85 4.69 -10.17 -9.80
N THR A 86 3.52 -10.35 -9.19
CA THR A 86 2.35 -9.51 -9.43
C THR A 86 1.86 -8.85 -8.15
N VAL A 87 1.23 -7.69 -8.30
CA VAL A 87 0.56 -6.96 -7.22
C VAL A 87 -0.82 -6.50 -7.70
N SER A 88 -1.82 -6.62 -6.82
CA SER A 88 -3.12 -5.98 -7.01
C SER A 88 -3.46 -5.14 -5.78
N ARG A 89 -4.07 -3.97 -6.01
CA ARG A 89 -4.43 -3.01 -4.95
C ARG A 89 -5.94 -3.03 -4.72
N SER A 90 -6.35 -3.06 -3.44
CA SER A 90 -7.72 -2.87 -2.99
C SER A 90 -7.72 -1.91 -1.80
N GLY A 91 -7.96 -0.62 -2.07
CA GLY A 91 -7.75 0.45 -1.09
C GLY A 91 -6.29 0.50 -0.65
N ASP A 92 -6.07 0.32 0.64
CA ASP A 92 -4.73 0.34 1.26
C ASP A 92 -4.09 -1.05 1.36
N VAL A 93 -4.77 -2.09 0.85
CA VAL A 93 -4.24 -3.46 0.86
C VAL A 93 -3.62 -3.77 -0.50
N LEU A 94 -2.37 -4.22 -0.47
CA LEU A 94 -1.65 -4.74 -1.63
C LEU A 94 -1.56 -6.25 -1.48
N LYS A 95 -2.14 -7.01 -2.41
CA LYS A 95 -1.91 -8.44 -2.50
C LYS A 95 -0.73 -8.71 -3.39
N LEU A 96 0.39 -9.19 -2.82
CA LEU A 96 1.62 -9.51 -3.53
C LEU A 96 1.71 -11.02 -3.78
N ALA A 97 2.16 -11.40 -4.96
CA ALA A 97 2.43 -12.78 -5.33
C ALA A 97 3.77 -12.92 -6.07
N PHE A 98 4.72 -13.60 -5.45
CA PHE A 98 6.04 -13.95 -5.98
C PHE A 98 6.11 -15.47 -6.17
N GLY A 99 5.27 -16.01 -7.06
CA GLY A 99 5.08 -17.47 -7.18
C GLY A 99 4.28 -18.02 -6.00
N ALA A 100 4.83 -19.00 -5.27
CA ALA A 100 4.17 -19.59 -4.10
C ALA A 100 4.20 -18.68 -2.85
N CYS A 101 5.11 -17.71 -2.80
CA CYS A 101 5.14 -16.68 -1.76
C CYS A 101 4.06 -15.63 -2.04
N THR A 102 2.95 -15.66 -1.30
CA THR A 102 1.83 -14.72 -1.45
C THR A 102 1.43 -14.17 -0.08
N PHE A 103 1.31 -12.85 0.03
CA PHE A 103 0.90 -12.17 1.27
C PHE A 103 0.28 -10.80 0.98
N ASP A 104 -0.41 -10.26 1.97
CA ASP A 104 -0.96 -8.90 1.91
C ASP A 104 -0.01 -7.93 2.61
N ALA A 105 0.33 -6.84 1.93
CA ALA A 105 1.04 -5.68 2.47
C ALA A 105 0.09 -4.49 2.60
N ARG A 106 0.52 -3.46 3.34
CA ARG A 106 -0.19 -2.19 3.49
C ARG A 106 0.44 -1.11 2.62
N PHE A 107 -0.40 -0.25 2.07
CA PHE A 107 -0.04 0.94 1.33
C PHE A 107 -0.77 2.14 1.94
N ASP A 108 -0.02 3.12 2.43
CA ASP A 108 -0.58 4.30 3.11
C ASP A 108 -0.55 5.57 2.22
N GLY A 109 -0.29 5.41 0.93
CA GLY A 109 -0.19 6.49 -0.07
C GLY A 109 1.22 6.63 -0.62
N ASP A 110 2.23 6.59 0.25
CA ASP A 110 3.64 6.73 -0.14
C ASP A 110 4.54 5.61 0.38
N ARG A 111 4.12 4.87 1.40
CA ARG A 111 4.89 3.76 1.94
C ARG A 111 4.24 2.43 1.63
N ILE A 112 5.08 1.43 1.41
CA ILE A 112 4.67 0.02 1.35
C ILE A 112 5.24 -0.68 2.58
N VAL A 113 4.39 -1.38 3.32
CA VAL A 113 4.73 -2.10 4.55
C VAL A 113 4.34 -3.57 4.42
N PHE A 114 5.34 -4.44 4.36
CA PHE A 114 5.16 -5.90 4.35
C PHE A 114 4.83 -6.37 5.78
N PRO A 115 4.11 -7.49 5.93
CA PRO A 115 3.71 -8.00 7.24
C PRO A 115 4.94 -8.44 8.04
N ALA A 116 4.80 -8.43 9.37
CA ALA A 116 5.85 -8.91 10.28
C ALA A 116 6.16 -10.40 10.08
N ASP A 117 5.13 -11.18 9.72
CA ASP A 117 5.25 -12.59 9.38
C ASP A 117 4.92 -12.81 7.91
N VAL A 118 5.81 -13.50 7.19
CA VAL A 118 5.61 -13.92 5.79
C VAL A 118 5.52 -15.45 5.71
N PRO A 119 4.81 -16.01 4.72
CA PRO A 119 4.75 -17.46 4.55
C PRO A 119 6.14 -18.09 4.35
N ALA A 120 6.33 -19.31 4.82
CA ALA A 120 7.58 -20.06 4.64
C ALA A 120 8.00 -20.22 3.16
N ALA A 121 7.04 -20.20 2.23
CA ALA A 121 7.32 -20.21 0.79
C ALA A 121 8.22 -19.05 0.34
N CYS A 122 8.23 -17.93 1.07
CA CYS A 122 9.06 -16.76 0.78
C CYS A 122 10.54 -16.98 1.08
N GLU A 123 10.90 -17.97 1.91
CA GLU A 123 12.31 -18.30 2.21
C GLU A 123 13.07 -18.70 0.95
N SER A 124 12.40 -19.34 -0.01
CA SER A 124 13.00 -19.72 -1.31
C SER A 124 13.44 -18.54 -2.19
N LEU A 125 13.00 -17.32 -1.87
CA LEU A 125 13.36 -16.09 -2.56
C LEU A 125 14.59 -15.41 -1.96
N CYS A 126 15.10 -15.94 -0.85
CA CYS A 126 16.11 -15.34 -0.02
C CYS A 126 17.34 -16.25 0.15
N THR A 127 18.48 -15.64 0.41
CA THR A 127 19.74 -16.30 0.76
C THR A 127 20.14 -15.93 2.18
N GLY A 128 20.64 -16.93 2.91
CA GLY A 128 21.11 -16.77 4.27
C GLY A 128 20.01 -16.32 5.23
N ARG A 129 20.19 -15.18 5.90
CA ARG A 129 19.31 -14.60 6.92
C ARG A 129 18.43 -13.46 6.40
N ALA A 130 18.54 -13.10 5.12
CA ALA A 130 17.68 -12.09 4.54
C ALA A 130 16.22 -12.56 4.58
N SER A 131 15.29 -11.62 4.68
CA SER A 131 13.86 -11.90 4.76
C SER A 131 13.04 -10.79 4.14
N LEU A 132 11.85 -11.15 3.66
CA LEU A 132 10.81 -10.19 3.24
C LEU A 132 9.91 -9.75 4.41
N ALA A 133 10.12 -10.30 5.62
CA ALA A 133 9.39 -9.88 6.81
C ALA A 133 9.67 -8.42 7.17
N ALA A 134 8.61 -7.68 7.53
CA ALA A 134 8.67 -6.31 8.03
C ALA A 134 9.38 -5.28 7.11
N VAL A 135 9.55 -5.59 5.82
CA VAL A 135 10.09 -4.63 4.84
C VAL A 135 9.20 -3.40 4.80
N THR A 136 9.80 -2.23 4.95
CA THR A 136 9.12 -0.94 4.94
C THR A 136 9.88 0.00 4.03
N VAL A 137 9.26 0.42 2.93
CA VAL A 137 9.91 1.26 1.90
C VAL A 137 9.08 2.51 1.61
N ASP A 138 9.76 3.64 1.45
CA ASP A 138 9.15 4.93 1.14
C ASP A 138 9.21 5.21 -0.37
N ARG A 139 8.22 5.94 -0.90
CA ARG A 139 8.17 6.29 -2.31
C ARG A 139 9.38 7.13 -2.67
N LEU A 140 10.08 6.69 -3.70
CA LEU A 140 11.19 7.42 -4.31
C LEU A 140 10.74 8.16 -5.56
N SER A 141 9.89 7.54 -6.37
CA SER A 141 9.44 8.09 -7.65
C SER A 141 8.14 7.45 -8.11
N GLU A 142 7.31 8.20 -8.83
CA GLU A 142 6.12 7.68 -9.52
C GLU A 142 6.43 7.27 -10.98
N SER A 143 7.68 7.45 -11.41
CA SER A 143 8.07 7.23 -12.79
C SER A 143 8.07 5.74 -13.15
N ARG A 144 7.28 5.39 -14.18
CA ARG A 144 7.32 4.05 -14.80
C ARG A 144 8.70 3.69 -15.31
N SER A 145 9.39 4.63 -15.97
CA SER A 145 10.66 4.35 -16.63
C SER A 145 11.76 4.08 -15.61
N GLU A 146 11.74 4.81 -14.49
CA GLU A 146 12.65 4.55 -13.38
C GLU A 146 12.36 3.19 -12.73
N ALA A 147 11.10 2.93 -12.39
CA ALA A 147 10.64 1.66 -11.81
C ALA A 147 11.03 0.44 -12.68
N ALA A 148 10.90 0.57 -14.00
CA ALA A 148 11.24 -0.49 -14.95
C ALA A 148 12.75 -0.82 -15.00
N THR A 149 13.61 0.09 -14.54
CA THR A 149 15.07 -0.11 -14.52
C THR A 149 15.61 -0.66 -13.20
N LEU A 150 14.74 -0.87 -12.21
CA LEU A 150 15.12 -1.36 -10.90
C LEU A 150 15.70 -2.78 -11.01
N ARG A 151 16.85 -2.98 -10.35
CA ARG A 151 17.61 -4.24 -10.37
C ARG A 151 17.72 -4.83 -8.97
N SER A 152 17.85 -6.15 -8.90
CA SER A 152 18.30 -6.83 -7.68
C SER A 152 19.78 -6.55 -7.42
N SER A 153 20.25 -6.90 -6.22
CA SER A 153 21.68 -6.95 -5.88
C SER A 153 22.52 -7.73 -6.91
N GLY A 154 21.97 -8.81 -7.47
CA GLY A 154 22.57 -9.59 -8.55
C GLY A 154 22.46 -8.99 -9.96
N GLY A 155 21.96 -7.76 -10.12
CA GLY A 155 21.92 -7.03 -11.39
C GLY A 155 20.75 -7.37 -12.33
N LYS A 156 19.87 -8.30 -11.94
CA LYS A 156 18.69 -8.69 -12.74
C LYS A 156 17.61 -7.62 -12.66
N LEU A 157 17.01 -7.25 -13.80
CA LEU A 157 15.83 -6.37 -13.82
C LEU A 157 14.64 -7.03 -13.13
N LEU A 158 14.02 -6.32 -12.18
CA LEU A 158 12.91 -6.85 -11.40
C LEU A 158 11.54 -6.52 -11.99
N CYS A 159 11.37 -5.28 -12.47
CA CYS A 159 10.13 -4.84 -13.13
C CYS A 159 10.28 -4.61 -14.65
N GLY A 160 11.50 -4.63 -15.16
CA GLY A 160 11.80 -4.58 -16.59
C GLY A 160 11.60 -5.92 -17.29
N ASN A 161 11.76 -5.93 -18.61
CA ASN A 161 11.85 -7.14 -19.44
C ASN A 161 13.30 -7.36 -19.86
#